data_AF-A0A6N2MN50-F1
#
_entry.id   AF-A0A6N2MN50-F1
#
_cell.length_a   1.000
_cell.length_b   1.000
_cell.length_c   1.000
_cell.angle_alpha   90.00
_cell.angle_beta   90.00
_cell.angle_gamma   90.00
#
_symmetry.space_group_name_H-M   'P 1'
#
loop_
_entity.id
_entity.type
_entity.pdbx_description
1 polymer ?
#
loop_
_entity_poly.entity_id
_entity_poly.type
_entity_poly.pdbx_seq_one_letter_code
_entity_poly.pdbx_strand_id
1 'polypeptide(L)'
;MKTWKTDLHMGLGNQCTIIFFHLNTINLMTTVNFLLAGWTVLHFKPEINCMVPSKVPLGEAYNDCIPPGKRYSFKQVIHQQRVLGRKLGLVIDLTNTTRYYSTTDLKKEGIKHVKIYCKGRDAVPENAAVNTFVYEVMQFLLRQKHSKKYIVVHCTHGHNRTGYMIVHYLMRSQPMSVTQAIKCFAEARPPGIYKPDYIDALYSFYHERKPEMVVCPPTPEWKRSSEFDLNGEAVPDDDDDGVSAKNLHDNHEMDVVMTNNDILGDEIPNDQLDALRQFCYQTLKLNVSGRGKLIFPGSHPVSLSRDNLLLLRTRYYYATWKADGTRYMMLITVDGCFLIDRDFKFRRVQMRFPCRYTNEGPADKTHHFTLLDGEMIIDTLPDSQKQERRYLIYDMMAINQVSVTERPFHERWKMLEKEVIEPRNYERHNIYQSRNPYYRYDLEPFRVRRKDFWLLSTVTKLLKEFIPKLSHDADGLIFQGWDDPYVPRTHEGLLKWKYPEMNSVDFRFEVDDDDRQLLSLNERGTKKLMEGHRVAFKDDVDPSSYSGKIIECSWSSEEHVWVCMRVRTDKSTPNEFNTYMKVMRSIKDNITEDVLLNDIYEIIRLPMYADRIRIESKAQQHASASRRR
;
A
#
# COMPACT_ATOMS: atom_id res chain seq x y z
N MET A 1 -51.55 11.60 -59.87
CA MET A 1 -52.57 10.67 -60.42
C MET A 1 -52.18 9.26 -60.00
N LYS A 2 -52.73 8.80 -58.87
CA LYS A 2 -53.72 7.70 -58.78
C LYS A 2 -53.23 6.33 -59.29
N THR A 3 -53.02 5.42 -58.31
CA THR A 3 -53.33 3.97 -58.27
C THR A 3 -52.59 3.08 -59.27
N TRP A 4 -51.93 1.97 -58.91
CA TRP A 4 -52.33 0.82 -58.10
C TRP A 4 -51.10 0.07 -57.55
N LYS A 5 -51.13 -0.40 -56.30
CA LYS A 5 -50.88 -1.81 -55.92
C LYS A 5 -51.05 -2.02 -54.42
N THR A 6 -51.75 -3.11 -54.13
CA THR A 6 -52.25 -3.63 -52.86
C THR A 6 -51.20 -4.41 -52.06
N ASP A 7 -51.54 -4.60 -50.78
CA ASP A 7 -51.15 -5.66 -49.84
C ASP A 7 -49.77 -5.61 -49.16
N LEU A 8 -49.75 -5.19 -47.89
CA LEU A 8 -49.42 -5.99 -46.69
C LEU A 8 -49.14 -5.05 -45.49
N HIS A 9 -50.13 -4.83 -44.62
CA HIS A 9 -49.85 -4.37 -43.24
C HIS A 9 -50.98 -4.75 -42.29
N MET A 10 -50.96 -6.01 -41.85
CA MET A 10 -51.54 -6.43 -40.58
C MET A 10 -50.63 -7.52 -40.01
N GLY A 11 -50.01 -7.27 -38.86
CA GLY A 11 -49.32 -8.31 -38.08
C GLY A 11 -47.89 -8.02 -37.62
N LEU A 12 -47.59 -6.86 -37.02
CA LEU A 12 -46.31 -6.68 -36.29
C LEU A 12 -46.45 -5.96 -34.93
N GLY A 13 -47.66 -5.60 -34.49
CA GLY A 13 -47.86 -4.89 -33.21
C GLY A 13 -47.89 -5.77 -31.94
N ASN A 14 -48.12 -7.09 -32.07
CA ASN A 14 -48.30 -7.97 -30.91
C ASN A 14 -47.12 -8.93 -30.63
N GLN A 15 -46.16 -9.09 -31.54
CA GLN A 15 -45.02 -10.00 -31.31
C GLN A 15 -43.86 -9.33 -30.53
N CYS A 16 -43.60 -8.03 -30.71
CA CYS A 16 -42.55 -7.35 -29.95
C CYS A 16 -42.88 -7.21 -28.45
N THR A 17 -44.15 -6.99 -28.09
CA THR A 17 -44.57 -6.89 -26.67
C THR A 17 -44.55 -8.25 -25.98
N ILE A 18 -44.89 -9.33 -26.70
CA ILE A 18 -44.83 -10.69 -26.17
C ILE A 18 -43.39 -11.15 -26.01
N ILE A 19 -42.47 -10.82 -26.94
CA ILE A 19 -41.05 -11.19 -26.82
C ILE A 19 -40.34 -10.41 -25.71
N PHE A 20 -40.67 -9.13 -25.49
CA PHE A 20 -40.11 -8.34 -24.37
C PHE A 20 -40.64 -8.81 -23.00
N PHE A 21 -41.91 -9.23 -22.92
CA PHE A 21 -42.44 -9.88 -21.73
C PHE A 21 -41.85 -11.28 -21.54
N HIS A 22 -41.70 -12.09 -22.59
CA HIS A 22 -41.11 -13.43 -22.48
C HIS A 22 -39.63 -13.39 -22.09
N LEU A 23 -38.83 -12.48 -22.63
CA LEU A 23 -37.41 -12.34 -22.24
C LEU A 23 -37.23 -11.86 -20.79
N ASN A 24 -38.07 -10.94 -20.31
CA ASN A 24 -38.06 -10.54 -18.91
C ASN A 24 -38.59 -11.65 -17.98
N THR A 25 -39.61 -12.40 -18.41
CA THR A 25 -40.21 -13.49 -17.60
C THR A 25 -39.32 -14.73 -17.59
N ILE A 26 -38.60 -15.03 -18.67
CA ILE A 26 -37.61 -16.11 -18.74
C ILE A 26 -36.40 -15.75 -17.86
N ASN A 27 -35.84 -14.54 -17.95
CA ASN A 27 -34.77 -14.11 -17.02
C ASN A 27 -35.23 -14.11 -15.55
N LEU A 28 -36.48 -13.75 -15.28
CA LEU A 28 -37.05 -13.86 -13.94
C LEU A 28 -37.21 -15.33 -13.54
N MET A 29 -37.73 -16.21 -14.40
CA MET A 29 -37.94 -17.64 -14.11
C MET A 29 -36.63 -18.42 -13.91
N THR A 30 -35.58 -18.15 -14.70
CA THR A 30 -34.25 -18.76 -14.50
C THR A 30 -33.66 -18.30 -13.16
N THR A 31 -33.75 -17.00 -12.85
CA THR A 31 -33.37 -16.47 -11.52
C THR A 31 -34.17 -17.14 -10.39
N VAL A 32 -35.41 -17.56 -10.65
CA VAL A 32 -36.37 -18.00 -9.62
C VAL A 32 -36.31 -19.49 -9.32
N ASN A 33 -36.07 -20.34 -10.32
CA ASN A 33 -35.88 -21.78 -10.10
C ASN A 33 -34.57 -22.08 -9.33
N PHE A 34 -33.51 -21.29 -9.53
CA PHE A 34 -32.27 -21.39 -8.75
C PHE A 34 -32.38 -20.82 -7.32
N LEU A 35 -33.30 -19.87 -7.08
CA LEU A 35 -33.55 -19.27 -5.75
C LEU A 35 -34.31 -20.20 -4.78
N LEU A 36 -35.00 -21.24 -5.27
CA LEU A 36 -35.96 -22.01 -4.48
C LEU A 36 -35.38 -23.21 -3.71
N ALA A 37 -34.28 -23.81 -4.17
CA ALA A 37 -33.74 -25.06 -3.59
C ALA A 37 -32.83 -24.85 -2.36
N GLY A 38 -32.15 -23.70 -2.24
CA GLY A 38 -31.15 -23.45 -1.17
C GLY A 38 -31.62 -22.64 0.03
N TRP A 39 -32.91 -22.35 0.13
CA TRP A 39 -33.41 -21.24 0.94
C TRP A 39 -34.24 -21.62 2.18
N THR A 40 -34.32 -22.89 2.57
CA THR A 40 -35.30 -23.38 3.56
C THR A 40 -34.85 -23.48 5.01
N VAL A 41 -33.59 -23.22 5.38
CA VAL A 41 -33.21 -23.24 6.82
C VAL A 41 -32.25 -22.10 7.16
N LEU A 42 -32.76 -21.09 7.88
CA LEU A 42 -31.98 -20.01 8.48
C LEU A 42 -32.01 -20.20 10.00
N HIS A 43 -31.08 -21.02 10.52
CA HIS A 43 -30.68 -20.88 11.92
C HIS A 43 -29.68 -19.73 11.98
N PHE A 44 -30.09 -18.56 12.47
CA PHE A 44 -29.15 -17.53 12.87
C PHE A 44 -28.37 -18.05 14.09
N LYS A 45 -27.26 -18.75 13.83
CA LYS A 45 -26.24 -19.14 14.82
C LYS A 45 -25.41 -17.88 15.21
N PRO A 46 -24.45 -17.94 16.16
CA PRO A 46 -24.02 -16.75 16.90
C PRO A 46 -23.44 -15.67 15.97
N GLU A 47 -23.62 -14.41 16.34
CA GLU A 47 -22.99 -13.28 15.63
C GLU A 47 -21.46 -13.41 15.63
N ILE A 48 -20.81 -12.82 14.62
CA ILE A 48 -19.35 -12.67 14.59
C ILE A 48 -19.04 -11.21 14.85
N ASN A 49 -18.57 -10.86 16.06
CA ASN A 49 -18.21 -9.47 16.38
C ASN A 49 -19.30 -8.44 15.99
N CYS A 50 -20.56 -8.73 16.36
CA CYS A 50 -21.76 -7.95 16.00
C CYS A 50 -22.16 -7.99 14.52
N MET A 51 -21.49 -8.79 13.68
CA MET A 51 -21.89 -9.04 12.29
C MET A 51 -22.77 -10.28 12.17
N VAL A 52 -23.74 -10.20 11.27
CA VAL A 52 -24.67 -11.25 10.93
C VAL A 52 -24.49 -11.56 9.44
N PRO A 53 -23.75 -12.63 9.10
CA PRO A 53 -23.67 -13.11 7.72
C PRO A 53 -25.05 -13.48 7.21
N SER A 54 -25.41 -13.00 6.03
CA SER A 54 -26.70 -13.31 5.43
C SER A 54 -26.63 -13.48 3.92
N LYS A 55 -27.61 -14.21 3.39
CA LYS A 55 -27.97 -14.18 1.96
C LYS A 55 -28.67 -12.87 1.63
N VAL A 56 -28.74 -12.50 0.36
CA VAL A 56 -29.42 -11.26 -0.05
C VAL A 56 -30.90 -11.30 0.35
N PRO A 57 -31.43 -10.28 1.06
CA PRO A 57 -32.87 -10.15 1.20
C PRO A 57 -33.50 -9.63 -0.09
N LEU A 58 -34.66 -10.17 -0.46
CA LEU A 58 -35.35 -9.81 -1.70
C LEU A 58 -36.51 -8.86 -1.42
N GLY A 59 -36.64 -7.85 -2.29
CA GLY A 59 -37.73 -6.89 -2.27
C GLY A 59 -39.06 -7.48 -2.76
N GLU A 60 -40.12 -6.69 -2.62
CA GLU A 60 -41.49 -7.12 -2.92
C GLU A 60 -41.69 -7.50 -4.41
N ALA A 61 -40.86 -6.98 -5.31
CA ALA A 61 -40.86 -7.33 -6.74
C ALA A 61 -40.62 -8.83 -7.02
N TYR A 62 -40.07 -9.58 -6.06
CA TYR A 62 -39.81 -11.02 -6.17
C TYR A 62 -40.86 -11.88 -5.45
N ASN A 63 -41.92 -11.28 -4.88
CA ASN A 63 -42.89 -11.99 -4.06
C ASN A 63 -43.69 -13.05 -4.82
N ASP A 64 -43.99 -12.82 -6.10
CA ASP A 64 -44.76 -13.74 -6.95
C ASP A 64 -43.92 -14.94 -7.38
N CYS A 65 -42.60 -14.80 -7.27
CA CYS A 65 -41.63 -15.83 -7.61
C CYS A 65 -41.29 -16.75 -6.43
N ILE A 66 -41.68 -16.39 -5.21
CA ILE A 66 -41.28 -17.09 -3.99
C ILE A 66 -42.53 -17.50 -3.21
N PRO A 67 -42.69 -18.81 -2.90
CA PRO A 67 -43.82 -19.32 -2.15
C PRO A 67 -44.07 -18.53 -0.85
N PRO A 68 -45.34 -18.22 -0.53
CA PRO A 68 -45.71 -17.66 0.77
C PRO A 68 -45.11 -18.50 1.90
N GLY A 69 -44.33 -17.87 2.79
CA GLY A 69 -43.60 -18.55 3.88
C GLY A 69 -42.11 -18.79 3.62
N LYS A 70 -41.64 -18.79 2.37
CA LYS A 70 -40.20 -18.85 2.02
C LYS A 70 -39.58 -17.49 1.68
N ARG A 71 -40.39 -16.43 1.68
CA ARG A 71 -39.95 -15.05 1.42
C ARG A 71 -38.94 -14.60 2.49
N TYR A 72 -37.91 -13.87 2.06
CA TYR A 72 -36.86 -13.34 2.92
C TYR A 72 -36.55 -11.89 2.52
N SER A 73 -37.32 -10.95 3.07
CA SER A 73 -37.23 -9.49 2.85
C SER A 73 -36.54 -8.80 4.02
N PHE A 74 -36.09 -7.55 3.84
CA PHE A 74 -35.50 -6.78 4.95
C PHE A 74 -36.46 -6.57 6.12
N LYS A 75 -37.78 -6.44 5.87
CA LYS A 75 -38.79 -6.41 6.94
C LYS A 75 -38.69 -7.65 7.82
N GLN A 76 -38.56 -8.83 7.21
CA GLN A 76 -38.37 -10.09 7.93
C GLN A 76 -37.00 -10.18 8.61
N VAL A 77 -35.92 -9.74 7.95
CA VAL A 77 -34.58 -9.71 8.56
C VAL A 77 -34.58 -8.87 9.83
N ILE A 78 -35.10 -7.64 9.75
CA ILE A 78 -35.16 -6.70 10.88
C ILE A 78 -35.99 -7.30 12.01
N HIS A 79 -37.17 -7.85 11.69
CA HIS A 79 -38.02 -8.49 12.69
C HIS A 79 -37.32 -9.68 13.36
N GLN A 80 -36.73 -10.59 12.59
CA GLN A 80 -36.00 -11.75 13.12
C GLN A 80 -34.84 -11.34 14.02
N GLN A 81 -34.05 -10.33 13.64
CA GLN A 81 -32.96 -9.85 14.48
C GLN A 81 -33.48 -9.18 15.77
N ARG A 82 -34.59 -8.43 15.70
CA ARG A 82 -35.24 -7.85 16.89
C ARG A 82 -35.72 -8.94 17.86
N VAL A 83 -36.31 -10.02 17.37
CA VAL A 83 -36.72 -11.17 18.19
C VAL A 83 -35.51 -11.80 18.90
N LEU A 84 -34.34 -11.80 18.28
CA LEU A 84 -33.08 -12.23 18.89
C LEU A 84 -32.42 -11.17 19.79
N GLY A 85 -33.09 -10.06 20.09
CA GLY A 85 -32.56 -8.96 20.89
C GLY A 85 -31.51 -8.10 20.17
N ARG A 86 -31.36 -8.25 18.85
CA ARG A 86 -30.33 -7.57 18.05
C ARG A 86 -30.93 -6.39 17.28
N LYS A 87 -30.53 -5.16 17.65
CA LYS A 87 -30.91 -3.95 16.90
C LYS A 87 -29.93 -3.73 15.75
N LEU A 88 -30.41 -3.77 14.50
CA LEU A 88 -29.59 -3.47 13.34
C LEU A 88 -29.26 -1.97 13.25
N GLY A 89 -28.05 -1.65 12.79
CA GLY A 89 -27.62 -0.27 12.54
C GLY A 89 -26.86 -0.07 11.24
N LEU A 90 -26.37 -1.14 10.62
CA LEU A 90 -25.66 -1.10 9.36
C LEU A 90 -26.01 -2.33 8.50
N VAL A 91 -26.16 -2.14 7.21
CA VAL A 91 -26.19 -3.19 6.19
C VAL A 91 -25.03 -2.94 5.23
N ILE A 92 -24.19 -3.96 5.03
CA ILE A 92 -23.15 -3.96 4.02
C ILE A 92 -23.55 -4.93 2.91
N ASP A 93 -23.74 -4.38 1.72
CA ASP A 93 -24.15 -5.09 0.51
C ASP A 93 -22.95 -5.28 -0.42
N LEU A 94 -22.57 -6.54 -0.62
CA LEU A 94 -21.43 -6.98 -1.43
C LEU A 94 -21.83 -7.43 -2.85
N THR A 95 -23.09 -7.26 -3.25
CA THR A 95 -23.55 -7.69 -4.59
C THR A 95 -23.10 -6.70 -5.66
N ASN A 96 -22.94 -7.17 -6.91
CA ASN A 96 -22.57 -6.31 -8.04
C ASN A 96 -23.78 -5.67 -8.75
N THR A 97 -24.91 -5.53 -8.04
CA THR A 97 -26.18 -5.10 -8.62
C THR A 97 -27.04 -4.42 -7.56
N THR A 98 -27.96 -3.54 -7.96
CA THR A 98 -28.90 -2.86 -7.05
C THR A 98 -30.33 -3.38 -7.18
N ARG A 99 -30.56 -4.43 -8.01
CA ARG A 99 -31.90 -4.91 -8.37
C ARG A 99 -32.66 -5.62 -7.25
N TYR A 100 -31.95 -6.19 -6.27
CA TYR A 100 -32.55 -7.13 -5.33
C TYR A 100 -33.55 -6.51 -4.35
N TYR A 101 -33.33 -5.26 -3.92
CA TYR A 101 -34.19 -4.61 -2.95
C TYR A 101 -34.01 -3.08 -2.96
N SER A 102 -35.03 -2.37 -2.45
CA SER A 102 -34.95 -0.94 -2.19
C SER A 102 -34.41 -0.65 -0.78
N THR A 103 -33.56 0.36 -0.65
CA THR A 103 -33.01 0.82 0.64
C THR A 103 -33.98 1.65 1.49
N THR A 104 -35.18 1.95 0.97
CA THR A 104 -36.16 2.82 1.66
C THR A 104 -36.56 2.31 3.04
N ASP A 105 -36.76 0.99 3.18
CA ASP A 105 -37.13 0.38 4.46
C ASP A 105 -36.00 0.45 5.48
N LEU A 106 -34.74 0.34 5.04
CA LEU A 106 -33.57 0.49 5.90
C LEU A 106 -33.45 1.92 6.43
N LYS A 107 -33.67 2.91 5.56
CA LYS A 107 -33.63 4.33 5.93
C LYS A 107 -34.71 4.70 6.95
N LYS A 108 -35.94 4.21 6.76
CA LYS A 108 -37.05 4.40 7.72
C LYS A 108 -36.72 3.87 9.11
N GLU A 109 -35.98 2.78 9.18
CA GLU A 109 -35.57 2.14 10.43
C GLU A 109 -34.24 2.70 11.01
N GLY A 110 -33.69 3.76 10.39
CA GLY A 110 -32.45 4.40 10.84
C GLY A 110 -31.21 3.52 10.66
N ILE A 111 -31.24 2.60 9.69
CA ILE A 111 -30.15 1.66 9.39
C ILE A 111 -29.32 2.23 8.23
N LYS A 112 -28.01 2.43 8.44
CA LYS A 112 -27.09 2.85 7.37
C LYS A 112 -26.96 1.71 6.35
N HIS A 113 -26.96 2.03 5.07
CA HIS A 113 -26.66 1.08 3.99
C HIS A 113 -25.34 1.48 3.32
N VAL A 114 -24.43 0.52 3.17
CA VAL A 114 -23.14 0.69 2.50
C VAL A 114 -23.06 -0.36 1.38
N LYS A 115 -22.84 0.13 0.16
CA LYS A 115 -22.69 -0.70 -1.03
C LYS A 115 -21.21 -0.83 -1.39
N ILE A 116 -20.71 -2.06 -1.50
CA ILE A 116 -19.36 -2.37 -1.96
C ILE A 116 -19.48 -3.31 -3.16
N TYR A 117 -19.29 -2.77 -4.36
CA TYR A 117 -19.40 -3.54 -5.60
C TYR A 117 -18.26 -4.57 -5.69
N CYS A 118 -18.60 -5.84 -5.47
CA CYS A 118 -17.66 -6.95 -5.66
C CYS A 118 -17.98 -7.62 -7.00
N LYS A 119 -17.03 -7.59 -7.94
CA LYS A 119 -17.15 -8.26 -9.24
C LYS A 119 -17.57 -9.73 -9.06
N GLY A 120 -18.36 -10.21 -10.02
CA GLY A 120 -18.71 -11.61 -10.17
C GLY A 120 -17.59 -12.41 -10.86
N ARG A 121 -17.76 -13.73 -10.85
CA ARG A 121 -17.00 -14.80 -11.54
C ARG A 121 -15.60 -15.04 -11.01
N ASP A 122 -15.37 -16.27 -10.53
CA ASP A 122 -14.10 -16.95 -10.15
C ASP A 122 -12.93 -16.12 -9.63
N ALA A 123 -13.22 -14.95 -9.06
CA ALA A 123 -12.27 -14.05 -8.46
C ALA A 123 -12.74 -13.69 -7.06
N VAL A 124 -11.76 -13.49 -6.18
CA VAL A 124 -11.99 -12.93 -4.86
C VAL A 124 -12.20 -11.41 -4.94
N PRO A 125 -12.88 -10.79 -3.97
CA PRO A 125 -12.96 -9.34 -3.88
C PRO A 125 -11.60 -8.66 -3.92
N GLU A 126 -11.48 -7.56 -4.68
CA GLU A 126 -10.25 -6.76 -4.76
C GLU A 126 -9.86 -6.17 -3.38
N ASN A 127 -8.56 -6.00 -3.15
CA ASN A 127 -8.04 -5.51 -1.86
C ASN A 127 -8.61 -4.14 -1.45
N ALA A 128 -8.88 -3.24 -2.41
CA ALA A 128 -9.52 -1.95 -2.15
C ALA A 128 -10.95 -2.10 -1.57
N ALA A 129 -11.71 -3.08 -2.07
CA ALA A 129 -13.03 -3.41 -1.55
C ALA A 129 -12.93 -4.01 -0.13
N VAL A 130 -11.93 -4.86 0.12
CA VAL A 130 -11.64 -5.39 1.46
C VAL A 130 -11.27 -4.28 2.44
N ASN A 131 -10.40 -3.35 2.04
CA ASN A 131 -10.00 -2.21 2.88
C ASN A 131 -11.20 -1.33 3.23
N THR A 132 -12.09 -1.08 2.26
CA THR A 132 -13.36 -0.36 2.49
C THR A 132 -14.27 -1.10 3.46
N PHE A 133 -14.46 -2.41 3.28
CA PHE A 133 -15.26 -3.24 4.18
C PHE A 133 -14.75 -3.16 5.62
N VAL A 134 -13.46 -3.44 5.83
CA VAL A 134 -12.85 -3.48 7.16
C VAL A 134 -12.95 -2.12 7.83
N TYR A 135 -12.67 -1.03 7.11
CA TYR A 135 -12.76 0.33 7.64
C TYR A 135 -14.19 0.68 8.08
N GLU A 136 -15.19 0.41 7.24
CA GLU A 136 -16.60 0.69 7.56
C GLU A 136 -17.09 -0.08 8.78
N VAL A 137 -16.72 -1.36 8.92
CA VAL A 137 -17.04 -2.17 10.10
C VAL A 137 -16.36 -1.59 11.35
N MET A 138 -15.05 -1.31 11.29
CA MET A 138 -14.32 -0.75 12.43
C MET A 138 -14.88 0.60 12.86
N GLN A 139 -15.12 1.51 11.92
CA GLN A 139 -15.69 2.82 12.21
C GLN A 139 -17.09 2.73 12.80
N PHE A 140 -17.93 1.84 12.27
CA PHE A 140 -19.27 1.63 12.81
C PHE A 140 -19.22 1.15 14.25
N LEU A 141 -18.36 0.17 14.57
CA LEU A 141 -18.21 -0.38 15.92
C LEU A 141 -17.62 0.65 16.89
N LEU A 142 -16.58 1.39 16.48
CA LEU A 142 -15.96 2.44 17.31
C LEU A 142 -16.93 3.58 17.67
N ARG A 143 -17.89 3.90 16.80
CA ARG A 143 -18.88 4.97 17.05
C ARG A 143 -20.01 4.56 17.99
N GLN A 144 -20.13 3.28 18.35
CA GLN A 144 -21.18 2.81 19.26
C GLN A 144 -20.85 3.18 20.71
N LYS A 145 -21.40 4.30 21.20
CA LYS A 145 -21.15 4.77 22.58
C LYS A 145 -22.07 4.17 23.66
N HIS A 146 -23.35 3.93 23.34
CA HIS A 146 -24.39 3.62 24.35
C HIS A 146 -25.33 2.47 23.98
N SER A 147 -25.38 2.03 22.73
CA SER A 147 -26.28 0.94 22.31
C SER A 147 -25.57 0.00 21.34
N LYS A 148 -25.45 -1.28 21.71
CA LYS A 148 -24.93 -2.34 20.84
C LYS A 148 -25.85 -2.50 19.63
N LYS A 149 -25.34 -2.15 18.45
CA LYS A 149 -26.02 -2.33 17.16
C LYS A 149 -25.26 -3.33 16.30
N TYR A 150 -26.01 -4.04 15.48
CA TYR A 150 -25.52 -5.14 14.67
C TYR A 150 -25.44 -4.76 13.18
N ILE A 151 -24.55 -5.44 12.48
CA ILE A 151 -24.26 -5.26 11.07
C ILE A 151 -24.79 -6.48 10.32
N VAL A 152 -25.62 -6.30 9.29
CA VAL A 152 -25.91 -7.38 8.33
C VAL A 152 -24.90 -7.29 7.20
N VAL A 153 -24.19 -8.38 6.92
CA VAL A 153 -23.27 -8.45 5.77
C VAL A 153 -23.80 -9.50 4.82
N HIS A 154 -24.08 -9.11 3.57
CA HIS A 154 -24.60 -10.05 2.59
C HIS A 154 -23.93 -9.91 1.23
N CYS A 155 -23.84 -11.03 0.52
CA CYS A 155 -23.68 -11.08 -0.93
C CYS A 155 -24.94 -11.75 -1.51
N THR A 156 -24.86 -12.38 -2.68
CA THR A 156 -26.01 -13.14 -3.23
C THR A 156 -26.39 -14.30 -2.31
N HIS A 157 -25.46 -15.20 -2.01
CA HIS A 157 -25.73 -16.38 -1.17
C HIS A 157 -25.31 -16.24 0.30
N GLY A 158 -24.45 -15.27 0.63
CA GLY A 158 -23.97 -15.06 2.00
C GLY A 158 -22.84 -15.99 2.46
N HIS A 159 -22.12 -16.63 1.54
CA HIS A 159 -21.06 -17.61 1.85
C HIS A 159 -19.66 -17.12 1.43
N ASN A 160 -19.25 -17.27 0.16
CA ASN A 160 -17.85 -17.01 -0.25
C ASN A 160 -17.42 -15.54 -0.09
N ARG A 161 -18.06 -14.59 -0.79
CA ARG A 161 -17.73 -13.14 -0.68
C ARG A 161 -17.93 -12.60 0.74
N THR A 162 -19.02 -12.98 1.40
CA THR A 162 -19.31 -12.56 2.77
C THR A 162 -18.27 -13.10 3.75
N GLY A 163 -17.92 -14.39 3.62
CA GLY A 163 -16.91 -15.04 4.45
C GLY A 163 -15.53 -14.44 4.24
N TYR A 164 -15.14 -14.20 2.98
CA TYR A 164 -13.85 -13.57 2.65
C TYR A 164 -13.69 -12.20 3.32
N MET A 165 -14.70 -11.34 3.19
CA MET A 165 -14.71 -10.01 3.84
C MET A 165 -14.64 -10.12 5.36
N ILE A 166 -15.46 -10.99 5.97
CA ILE A 166 -15.50 -11.18 7.43
C ILE A 166 -14.19 -11.76 7.96
N VAL A 167 -13.59 -12.74 7.27
CA VAL A 167 -12.29 -13.31 7.64
C VAL A 167 -11.21 -12.25 7.60
N HIS A 168 -11.16 -11.38 6.57
CA HIS A 168 -10.22 -10.27 6.54
C HIS A 168 -10.40 -9.30 7.72
N TYR A 169 -11.64 -8.99 8.10
CA TYR A 169 -11.90 -8.17 9.29
C TYR A 169 -11.43 -8.86 10.57
N LEU A 170 -11.72 -10.15 10.73
CA LEU A 170 -11.31 -10.94 11.89
C LEU A 170 -9.79 -10.94 12.05
N MET A 171 -9.05 -11.24 10.98
CA MET A 171 -7.59 -11.23 10.93
C MET A 171 -6.96 -9.86 11.25
N ARG A 172 -7.70 -8.76 11.04
CA ARG A 172 -7.22 -7.38 11.27
C ARG A 172 -7.71 -6.77 12.60
N SER A 173 -8.59 -7.47 13.31
CA SER A 173 -9.20 -6.98 14.56
C SER A 173 -8.87 -7.86 15.77
N GLN A 174 -8.41 -9.09 15.54
CA GLN A 174 -8.11 -10.07 16.59
C GLN A 174 -6.80 -10.81 16.28
N PRO A 175 -6.03 -11.21 17.32
CA PRO A 175 -4.86 -12.06 17.15
C PRO A 175 -5.30 -13.50 16.88
N MET A 176 -5.50 -13.84 15.61
CA MET A 176 -5.91 -15.17 15.18
C MET A 176 -5.26 -15.56 13.86
N SER A 177 -5.18 -16.87 13.61
CA SER A 177 -4.73 -17.43 12.31
C SER A 177 -5.86 -17.47 11.29
N VAL A 178 -5.50 -17.57 9.99
CA VAL A 178 -6.47 -17.72 8.89
C VAL A 178 -7.39 -18.91 9.15
N THR A 179 -6.83 -20.02 9.62
CA THR A 179 -7.58 -21.24 9.94
C THR A 179 -8.66 -21.00 11.00
N GLN A 180 -8.31 -20.28 12.08
CA GLN A 180 -9.25 -19.94 13.15
C GLN A 180 -10.35 -18.99 12.66
N ALA A 181 -10.00 -18.00 11.84
CA ALA A 181 -10.95 -17.05 11.30
C ALA A 181 -11.95 -17.71 10.33
N ILE A 182 -11.47 -18.61 9.44
CA ILE A 182 -12.32 -19.42 8.56
C ILE A 182 -13.27 -20.30 9.37
N LYS A 183 -12.77 -20.96 10.42
CA LYS A 183 -13.59 -21.79 11.32
C LYS A 183 -14.68 -20.97 12.00
N CYS A 184 -14.35 -19.80 12.54
CA CYS A 184 -15.30 -18.88 13.15
C CYS A 184 -16.44 -18.50 12.17
N PHE A 185 -16.09 -18.22 10.92
CA PHE A 185 -17.09 -17.97 9.89
C PHE A 185 -17.97 -19.19 9.59
N ALA A 186 -17.38 -20.37 9.46
CA ALA A 186 -18.10 -21.61 9.19
C ALA A 186 -19.07 -21.99 10.32
N GLU A 187 -18.73 -21.72 11.57
CA GLU A 187 -19.60 -21.97 12.73
C GLU A 187 -20.83 -21.05 12.74
N ALA A 188 -20.64 -19.76 12.41
CA ALA A 188 -21.74 -18.80 12.34
C ALA A 188 -22.63 -18.99 11.09
N ARG A 189 -22.02 -19.40 9.97
CA ARG A 189 -22.70 -19.59 8.68
C ARG A 189 -22.27 -20.89 8.00
N PRO A 190 -22.74 -22.07 8.47
CA PRO A 190 -22.41 -23.35 7.86
C PRO A 190 -22.83 -23.42 6.37
N PRO A 191 -22.03 -24.05 5.49
CA PRO A 191 -20.76 -24.73 5.78
C PRO A 191 -19.53 -23.81 5.82
N GLY A 192 -19.72 -22.49 5.69
CA GLY A 192 -18.64 -21.51 5.55
C GLY A 192 -18.37 -21.13 4.09
N ILE A 193 -17.09 -20.85 3.79
CA ILE A 193 -16.59 -20.62 2.43
C ILE A 193 -16.39 -21.99 1.77
N TYR A 194 -17.01 -22.20 0.61
CA TYR A 194 -17.00 -23.48 -0.11
C TYR A 194 -16.31 -23.40 -1.48
N LYS A 195 -15.77 -22.23 -1.87
CA LYS A 195 -14.88 -22.10 -3.04
C LYS A 195 -13.41 -22.19 -2.59
N PRO A 196 -12.61 -23.14 -3.11
CA PRO A 196 -11.20 -23.29 -2.75
C PRO A 196 -10.36 -22.03 -2.98
N ASP A 197 -10.54 -21.36 -4.13
CA ASP A 197 -9.75 -20.17 -4.49
C ASP A 197 -9.85 -19.04 -3.46
N TYR A 198 -11.00 -18.93 -2.80
CA TYR A 198 -11.22 -17.96 -1.73
C TYR A 198 -10.41 -18.29 -0.48
N ILE A 199 -10.30 -19.57 -0.13
CA ILE A 199 -9.50 -20.04 1.00
C ILE A 199 -8.02 -19.86 0.68
N ASP A 200 -7.60 -20.26 -0.53
CA ASP A 200 -6.20 -20.18 -0.95
C ASP A 200 -5.72 -18.73 -1.04
N ALA A 201 -6.56 -17.82 -1.54
CA ALA A 201 -6.30 -16.39 -1.54
C ALA A 201 -6.13 -15.82 -0.13
N LEU A 202 -6.89 -16.30 0.88
CA LEU A 202 -6.73 -15.85 2.27
C LEU A 202 -5.37 -16.28 2.86
N TYR A 203 -4.98 -17.55 2.69
CA TYR A 203 -3.66 -18.02 3.15
C TYR A 203 -2.52 -17.31 2.44
N SER A 204 -2.65 -17.11 1.11
CA SER A 204 -1.66 -16.39 0.32
C SER A 204 -1.53 -14.94 0.80
N PHE A 205 -2.64 -14.21 0.93
CA PHE A 205 -2.64 -12.82 1.39
C PHE A 205 -1.97 -12.66 2.75
N TYR A 206 -2.29 -13.49 3.73
CA TYR A 206 -1.73 -13.39 5.09
C TYR A 206 -0.37 -14.06 5.26
N HIS A 207 0.23 -14.56 4.18
CA HIS A 207 1.50 -15.31 4.16
C HIS A 207 1.51 -16.51 5.12
N GLU A 208 0.35 -17.10 5.40
CA GLU A 208 0.25 -18.32 6.20
C GLU A 208 0.37 -19.56 5.29
N ARG A 209 0.89 -20.66 5.83
CA ARG A 209 0.86 -21.94 5.12
C ARG A 209 -0.50 -22.60 5.36
N LYS A 210 -1.18 -22.99 4.28
CA LYS A 210 -2.43 -23.77 4.37
C LYS A 210 -2.15 -25.15 5.00
N PRO A 211 -2.73 -25.48 6.16
CA PRO A 211 -2.58 -26.80 6.75
C PRO A 211 -3.32 -27.86 5.93
N GLU A 212 -2.78 -29.08 5.84
CA GLU A 212 -3.39 -30.20 5.10
C GLU A 212 -4.80 -30.57 5.63
N MET A 213 -5.03 -30.37 6.92
CA MET A 213 -6.33 -30.62 7.57
C MET A 213 -7.44 -29.65 7.14
N VAL A 214 -7.10 -28.54 6.47
CA VAL A 214 -8.09 -27.55 6.02
C VAL A 214 -8.69 -28.01 4.69
N VAL A 215 -9.79 -28.76 4.80
CA VAL A 215 -10.57 -29.24 3.66
C VAL A 215 -11.66 -28.23 3.34
N CYS A 216 -11.74 -27.79 2.09
CA CYS A 216 -12.83 -26.94 1.63
C CYS A 216 -14.14 -27.75 1.64
N PRO A 217 -15.22 -27.26 2.28
CA PRO A 217 -16.49 -27.98 2.27
C PRO A 217 -17.00 -28.11 0.82
N PRO A 218 -17.69 -29.22 0.49
CA PRO A 218 -18.20 -29.43 -0.86
C PRO A 218 -19.21 -28.33 -1.22
N THR A 219 -19.29 -28.00 -2.50
CA THR A 219 -20.33 -27.11 -3.03
C THR A 219 -21.70 -27.59 -2.53
N PRO A 220 -22.49 -26.73 -1.85
CA PRO A 220 -23.78 -27.12 -1.30
C PRO A 220 -24.70 -27.69 -2.38
N GLU A 221 -25.51 -28.69 -2.03
CA GLU A 221 -26.40 -29.39 -2.97
C GLU A 221 -27.32 -28.45 -3.74
N TRP A 222 -27.85 -27.43 -3.08
CA TRP A 222 -28.71 -26.43 -3.71
C TRP A 222 -28.04 -25.57 -4.78
N LYS A 223 -26.71 -25.62 -4.87
CA LYS A 223 -25.93 -24.93 -5.89
C LYS A 223 -25.43 -25.88 -7.00
N ARG A 224 -25.53 -27.19 -6.82
CA ARG A 224 -25.10 -28.12 -7.88
C ARG A 224 -26.12 -28.02 -9.03
N SER A 225 -25.67 -27.66 -10.22
CA SER A 225 -26.54 -27.60 -11.40
C SER A 225 -27.14 -28.99 -11.64
N SER A 226 -28.46 -29.04 -11.81
CA SER A 226 -29.21 -30.27 -12.11
C SER A 226 -29.15 -30.67 -13.59
N GLU A 227 -28.45 -29.91 -14.43
CA GLU A 227 -28.26 -30.21 -15.84
C GLU A 227 -26.83 -30.69 -16.07
N PHE A 228 -26.72 -31.99 -16.33
CA PHE A 228 -25.55 -32.59 -16.96
C PHE A 228 -25.67 -32.39 -18.47
N ASP A 229 -24.57 -32.09 -19.14
CA ASP A 229 -24.51 -32.14 -20.60
C ASP A 229 -24.70 -33.58 -21.10
N LEU A 230 -24.83 -33.75 -22.42
CA LEU A 230 -25.00 -35.07 -23.06
C LEU A 230 -23.83 -36.04 -22.80
N ASN A 231 -22.75 -35.57 -22.15
CA ASN A 231 -21.57 -36.35 -21.76
C ASN A 231 -21.50 -36.62 -20.25
N GLY A 232 -22.46 -36.16 -19.45
CA GLY A 232 -22.48 -36.40 -18.00
C GLY A 232 -21.62 -35.42 -17.17
N GLU A 233 -21.17 -34.32 -17.77
CA GLU A 233 -20.45 -33.24 -17.08
C GLU A 233 -21.44 -32.13 -16.69
N ALA A 234 -21.29 -31.54 -15.51
CA ALA A 234 -22.16 -30.42 -15.07
C ALA A 234 -21.97 -29.21 -16.00
N VAL A 235 -23.05 -28.68 -16.56
CA VAL A 235 -23.00 -27.47 -17.41
C VAL A 235 -22.53 -26.27 -16.56
N PRO A 236 -21.61 -25.41 -17.05
CA PRO A 236 -21.25 -24.18 -16.35
C PRO A 236 -22.47 -23.25 -16.22
N ASP A 237 -22.76 -22.79 -15.00
CA ASP A 237 -23.90 -21.90 -14.74
C ASP A 237 -23.71 -20.50 -15.37
N ASP A 238 -24.78 -19.96 -15.99
CA ASP A 238 -24.90 -18.58 -16.49
C ASP A 238 -25.12 -17.52 -15.38
N ASP A 239 -25.07 -17.93 -14.10
CA ASP A 239 -25.57 -17.21 -12.91
C ASP A 239 -24.72 -16.01 -12.43
N ASP A 240 -23.94 -15.35 -13.30
CA ASP A 240 -23.02 -14.32 -12.84
C ASP A 240 -22.96 -13.09 -13.76
N ASP A 241 -23.16 -11.92 -13.14
CA ASP A 241 -23.40 -10.58 -13.72
C ASP A 241 -22.23 -10.01 -14.56
N GLY A 242 -21.82 -10.71 -15.62
CA GLY A 242 -20.79 -10.23 -16.55
C GLY A 242 -20.72 -11.07 -17.82
N VAL A 243 -20.40 -10.46 -18.94
CA VAL A 243 -20.18 -11.16 -20.22
C VAL A 243 -18.87 -11.97 -20.14
N SER A 244 -18.83 -13.15 -20.75
CA SER A 244 -17.66 -14.05 -20.77
C SER A 244 -16.38 -13.35 -21.24
N ALA A 245 -15.44 -13.18 -20.32
CA ALA A 245 -14.04 -12.94 -20.63
C ALA A 245 -13.35 -14.29 -20.78
N LYS A 246 -12.80 -14.56 -21.97
CA LYS A 246 -12.01 -15.75 -22.25
C LYS A 246 -10.76 -15.79 -21.35
N ASN A 247 -10.42 -17.00 -20.92
CA ASN A 247 -9.27 -17.37 -20.11
C ASN A 247 -7.97 -16.72 -20.60
N LEU A 248 -7.28 -16.03 -19.69
CA LEU A 248 -5.85 -15.73 -19.77
C LEU A 248 -5.24 -16.16 -18.43
N HIS A 249 -4.88 -17.44 -18.33
CA HIS A 249 -3.94 -17.94 -17.34
C HIS A 249 -2.72 -18.45 -18.10
N ASP A 250 -1.86 -17.52 -18.48
CA ASP A 250 -0.46 -17.83 -18.74
C ASP A 250 0.31 -17.46 -17.48
N ASN A 251 0.65 -18.48 -16.70
CA ASN A 251 1.76 -18.40 -15.74
C ASN A 251 3.06 -18.41 -16.55
N HIS A 252 3.38 -17.27 -17.15
CA HIS A 252 4.77 -16.92 -17.39
C HIS A 252 5.21 -16.06 -16.22
N GLU A 253 6.07 -16.58 -15.35
CA GLU A 253 7.04 -15.76 -14.61
C GLU A 253 7.90 -15.06 -15.68
N MET A 254 7.36 -13.99 -16.26
CA MET A 254 8.23 -12.98 -16.85
C MET A 254 8.98 -12.39 -15.67
N ASP A 255 10.31 -12.39 -15.75
CA ASP A 255 11.15 -11.56 -14.88
C ASP A 255 10.74 -10.09 -15.10
N VAL A 256 9.70 -9.65 -14.40
CA VAL A 256 9.26 -8.27 -14.41
C VAL A 256 10.34 -7.50 -13.66
N VAL A 257 11.17 -6.79 -14.41
CA VAL A 257 12.19 -5.89 -13.88
C VAL A 257 11.49 -4.94 -12.91
N MET A 258 11.88 -5.00 -11.64
CA MET A 258 11.35 -4.12 -10.61
C MET A 258 11.85 -2.71 -10.88
N THR A 259 10.97 -1.73 -10.71
CA THR A 259 11.31 -0.32 -10.88
C THR A 259 11.00 0.47 -9.62
N ASN A 260 11.76 1.54 -9.39
CA ASN A 260 11.50 2.47 -8.29
C ASN A 260 10.15 3.22 -8.43
N ASN A 261 9.53 3.18 -9.62
CA ASN A 261 8.23 3.78 -9.91
C ASN A 261 7.05 2.84 -9.65
N ASP A 262 7.31 1.59 -9.26
CA ASP A 262 6.26 0.62 -9.00
C ASP A 262 5.39 1.07 -7.82
N ILE A 263 4.07 0.99 -8.02
CA ILE A 263 3.11 1.36 -7.01
C ILE A 263 2.97 0.22 -6.01
N LEU A 264 3.47 0.42 -4.79
CA LEU A 264 3.47 -0.60 -3.73
C LEU A 264 2.27 -0.48 -2.81
N GLY A 265 1.58 -1.60 -2.60
CA GLY A 265 0.45 -1.71 -1.68
C GLY A 265 -0.89 -1.27 -2.27
N ASP A 266 -1.95 -1.51 -1.51
CA ASP A 266 -3.33 -1.33 -1.91
C ASP A 266 -3.88 0.04 -1.49
N GLU A 267 -4.83 0.56 -2.26
CA GLU A 267 -5.54 1.79 -1.90
C GLU A 267 -6.40 1.62 -0.65
N ILE A 268 -6.58 2.72 0.09
CA ILE A 268 -7.39 2.77 1.29
C ILE A 268 -8.50 3.82 1.14
N PRO A 269 -9.62 3.70 1.89
CA PRO A 269 -10.70 4.68 1.86
C PRO A 269 -10.22 6.10 2.20
N ASN A 270 -10.77 7.11 1.52
CA ASN A 270 -10.39 8.52 1.72
C ASN A 270 -10.55 8.98 3.19
N ASP A 271 -11.64 8.59 3.86
CA ASP A 271 -11.86 8.92 5.27
C ASP A 271 -10.78 8.31 6.19
N GLN A 272 -10.29 7.11 5.87
CA GLN A 272 -9.17 6.48 6.60
C GLN A 272 -7.90 7.28 6.35
N LEU A 273 -7.62 7.58 5.08
CA LEU A 273 -6.45 8.31 4.66
C LEU A 273 -6.36 9.69 5.34
N ASP A 274 -7.47 10.43 5.40
CA ASP A 274 -7.49 11.75 6.06
C ASP A 274 -7.30 11.64 7.58
N ALA A 275 -7.86 10.62 8.22
CA ALA A 275 -7.62 10.35 9.64
C ALA A 275 -6.14 10.03 9.93
N LEU A 276 -5.50 9.21 9.09
CA LEU A 276 -4.08 8.86 9.22
C LEU A 276 -3.16 10.07 8.94
N ARG A 277 -3.52 10.93 7.98
CA ARG A 277 -2.81 12.20 7.75
C ARG A 277 -2.87 13.10 8.98
N GLN A 278 -4.04 13.22 9.59
CA GLN A 278 -4.23 14.03 10.78
C GLN A 278 -3.40 13.50 11.96
N PHE A 279 -3.32 12.17 12.12
CA PHE A 279 -2.42 11.55 13.08
C PHE A 279 -0.96 11.96 12.85
N CYS A 280 -0.43 11.82 11.62
CA CYS A 280 0.95 12.21 11.31
C CYS A 280 1.23 13.68 11.66
N TYR A 281 0.29 14.59 11.36
CA TYR A 281 0.42 16.00 11.70
C TYR A 281 0.45 16.26 13.20
N GLN A 282 -0.43 15.61 13.96
CA GLN A 282 -0.46 15.71 15.42
C GLN A 282 0.83 15.18 16.05
N THR A 283 1.28 14.00 15.62
CA THR A 283 2.52 13.35 16.09
C THR A 283 3.75 14.21 15.85
N LEU A 284 3.80 14.88 14.70
CA LEU A 284 4.92 15.74 14.29
C LEU A 284 4.74 17.20 14.74
N LYS A 285 3.75 17.49 15.58
CA LYS A 285 3.43 18.83 16.12
C LYS A 285 3.30 19.89 15.03
N LEU A 286 2.74 19.52 13.87
CA LEU A 286 2.52 20.41 12.74
C LEU A 286 1.16 21.09 12.87
N ASN A 287 1.16 22.42 12.76
CA ASN A 287 -0.07 23.19 12.72
C ASN A 287 -0.82 22.92 11.41
N VAL A 288 -2.12 22.64 11.53
CA VAL A 288 -3.03 22.59 10.38
C VAL A 288 -3.38 24.03 10.02
N SER A 289 -2.68 24.62 9.06
CA SER A 289 -2.99 25.95 8.56
C SER A 289 -4.27 25.92 7.70
N GLY A 290 -5.45 26.05 8.34
CA GLY A 290 -6.74 26.25 7.67
C GLY A 290 -7.10 25.21 6.60
N ARG A 291 -7.99 25.58 5.65
CA ARG A 291 -8.45 24.78 4.49
C ARG A 291 -7.35 24.43 3.47
N GLY A 292 -6.07 24.44 3.87
CA GLY A 292 -4.95 24.08 3.02
C GLY A 292 -4.80 22.56 2.86
N LYS A 293 -4.33 22.11 1.69
CA LYS A 293 -3.96 20.71 1.44
C LYS A 293 -2.85 20.29 2.41
N LEU A 294 -3.02 19.17 3.11
CA LEU A 294 -1.96 18.61 3.94
C LEU A 294 -0.80 18.16 3.04
N ILE A 295 0.41 18.56 3.39
CA ILE A 295 1.66 18.33 2.66
C ILE A 295 2.45 17.26 3.40
N PHE A 296 3.16 16.42 2.64
CA PHE A 296 4.04 15.41 3.20
C PHE A 296 4.98 15.99 4.27
N PRO A 297 5.02 15.42 5.49
CA PRO A 297 5.68 16.05 6.62
C PRO A 297 7.13 15.60 6.84
N GLY A 298 7.62 14.62 6.08
CA GLY A 298 8.95 14.04 6.29
C GLY A 298 10.10 15.05 6.18
N SER A 299 11.18 14.83 6.94
CA SER A 299 12.35 15.71 6.98
C SER A 299 13.09 15.77 5.64
N HIS A 300 13.50 16.94 5.16
CA HIS A 300 14.20 17.10 3.89
C HIS A 300 15.63 17.62 4.10
N PRO A 301 16.66 16.87 3.63
CA PRO A 301 18.04 17.32 3.69
C PRO A 301 18.29 18.55 2.80
N VAL A 302 19.15 19.44 3.27
CA VAL A 302 19.73 20.54 2.48
C VAL A 302 21.07 20.13 1.87
N SER A 303 21.39 20.65 0.69
CA SER A 303 22.67 20.35 0.05
C SER A 303 23.83 20.90 0.88
N LEU A 304 24.90 20.11 1.00
CA LEU A 304 26.15 20.54 1.61
C LEU A 304 26.75 21.67 0.74
N SER A 305 27.06 22.78 1.38
CA SER A 305 27.65 23.98 0.79
C SER A 305 28.86 24.40 1.61
N ARG A 306 29.70 25.27 1.06
CA ARG A 306 30.86 25.79 1.82
C ARG A 306 30.42 26.54 3.10
N ASP A 307 29.28 27.20 3.04
CA ASP A 307 28.70 27.94 4.18
C ASP A 307 28.27 27.02 5.31
N ASN A 308 27.59 25.90 4.99
CA ASN A 308 27.04 25.00 6.00
C ASN A 308 28.00 23.85 6.36
N LEU A 309 29.13 23.70 5.67
CA LEU A 309 30.21 22.78 6.05
C LEU A 309 30.73 23.05 7.46
N LEU A 310 30.67 24.31 7.91
CA LEU A 310 31.00 24.71 9.28
C LEU A 310 30.11 24.00 10.33
N LEU A 311 28.92 23.53 9.98
CA LEU A 311 28.09 22.72 10.87
C LEU A 311 28.79 21.43 11.27
N LEU A 312 29.54 20.80 10.36
CA LEU A 312 30.31 19.59 10.67
C LEU A 312 31.44 19.87 11.68
N ARG A 313 31.97 21.10 11.73
CA ARG A 313 33.00 21.54 12.70
C ARG A 313 32.42 21.87 14.08
N THR A 314 31.17 22.37 14.12
CA THR A 314 30.54 22.91 15.34
C THR A 314 29.61 21.93 16.04
N ARG A 315 29.15 20.89 15.33
CA ARG A 315 28.22 19.87 15.83
C ARG A 315 28.74 18.48 15.51
N TYR A 316 28.23 17.49 16.22
CA TYR A 316 28.66 16.11 16.07
C TYR A 316 27.78 15.36 15.07
N TYR A 317 28.39 14.91 13.96
CA TYR A 317 27.70 14.30 12.83
C TYR A 317 28.10 12.85 12.60
N TYR A 318 27.12 12.07 12.13
CA TYR A 318 27.33 10.75 11.53
C TYR A 318 27.00 10.82 10.05
N ALA A 319 27.64 9.94 9.28
CA ALA A 319 27.43 9.81 7.85
C ALA A 319 26.80 8.46 7.51
N THR A 320 25.97 8.45 6.47
CA THR A 320 25.50 7.25 5.79
C THR A 320 25.52 7.48 4.28
N TRP A 321 25.38 6.44 3.49
CA TRP A 321 25.29 6.57 2.03
C TRP A 321 23.92 7.13 1.64
N LYS A 322 23.89 7.97 0.62
CA LYS A 322 22.65 8.41 -0.01
C LYS A 322 22.26 7.35 -1.02
N ALA A 323 21.24 6.55 -0.72
CA ALA A 323 20.80 5.50 -1.63
C ALA A 323 19.97 6.12 -2.77
N ASP A 324 19.95 5.46 -3.92
CA ASP A 324 19.03 5.79 -5.00
C ASP A 324 17.77 4.92 -4.88
N GLY A 325 16.82 5.40 -4.07
CA GLY A 325 15.57 4.72 -3.82
C GLY A 325 14.38 5.65 -3.76
N THR A 326 13.19 5.05 -3.69
CA THR A 326 11.95 5.80 -3.50
C THR A 326 11.70 6.00 -2.02
N ARG A 327 11.69 7.25 -1.59
CA ARG A 327 11.39 7.61 -0.20
C ARG A 327 9.95 7.25 0.16
N TYR A 328 9.78 6.56 1.28
CA TYR A 328 8.50 6.32 1.93
C TYR A 328 8.62 6.58 3.43
N MET A 329 7.58 7.15 4.05
CA MET A 329 7.37 6.90 5.48
C MET A 329 6.55 5.63 5.63
N MET A 330 6.63 4.98 6.79
CA MET A 330 5.81 3.81 7.10
C MET A 330 5.08 4.02 8.42
N LEU A 331 3.77 3.83 8.39
CA LEU A 331 2.92 3.82 9.58
C LEU A 331 2.47 2.39 9.86
N ILE A 332 2.80 1.88 11.04
CA ILE A 332 2.41 0.55 11.50
C ILE A 332 1.30 0.70 12.53
N THR A 333 0.18 0.03 12.31
CA THR A 333 -0.99 0.01 13.19
C THR A 333 -1.43 -1.43 13.44
N VAL A 334 -2.44 -1.62 14.29
CA VAL A 334 -3.00 -2.95 14.58
C VAL A 334 -3.79 -3.52 13.39
N ASP A 335 -4.33 -2.66 12.53
CA ASP A 335 -5.09 -3.04 11.33
C ASP A 335 -4.21 -3.28 10.08
N GLY A 336 -2.94 -2.85 10.13
CA GLY A 336 -1.97 -3.15 9.07
C GLY A 336 -0.78 -2.20 9.03
N CYS A 337 0.00 -2.31 7.96
CA CYS A 337 1.11 -1.41 7.67
C CYS A 337 0.75 -0.53 6.47
N PHE A 338 1.17 0.73 6.50
CA PHE A 338 0.91 1.70 5.44
C PHE A 338 2.20 2.35 4.99
N LEU A 339 2.48 2.30 3.69
CA LEU A 339 3.49 3.12 3.04
C LEU A 339 2.90 4.49 2.72
N ILE A 340 3.70 5.53 2.95
CA ILE A 340 3.33 6.93 2.76
C ILE A 340 4.31 7.55 1.77
N ASP A 341 3.82 7.91 0.60
CA ASP A 341 4.63 8.53 -0.46
C ASP A 341 4.79 10.05 -0.29
N ARG A 342 5.54 10.67 -1.21
CA ARG A 342 5.78 12.12 -1.23
C ARG A 342 4.53 12.96 -1.55
N ASP A 343 3.51 12.36 -2.16
CA ASP A 343 2.20 12.98 -2.39
C ASP A 343 1.28 12.87 -1.15
N PHE A 344 1.83 12.35 -0.07
CA PHE A 344 1.17 12.10 1.20
C PHE A 344 -0.05 11.18 1.04
N LYS A 345 0.04 10.22 0.13
CA LYS A 345 -0.93 9.14 -0.05
C LYS A 345 -0.49 7.94 0.78
N PHE A 346 -1.49 7.19 1.24
CA PHE A 346 -1.29 6.01 2.07
C PHE A 346 -1.70 4.79 1.26
N ARG A 347 -0.83 3.78 1.22
CA ARG A 347 -1.11 2.48 0.62
C ARG A 347 -0.85 1.37 1.63
N ARG A 348 -1.83 0.48 1.79
CA ARG A 348 -1.74 -0.63 2.75
C ARG A 348 -0.85 -1.72 2.19
N VAL A 349 0.07 -2.23 2.99
CA VAL A 349 0.90 -3.39 2.68
C VAL A 349 0.71 -4.47 3.74
N GLN A 350 0.69 -5.73 3.32
CA GLN A 350 0.54 -6.86 4.23
C GLN A 350 1.92 -7.28 4.73
N MET A 351 2.23 -6.87 5.96
CA MET A 351 3.49 -7.19 6.63
C MET A 351 3.26 -7.35 8.12
N ARG A 352 4.09 -8.15 8.78
CA ARG A 352 3.99 -8.41 10.23
C ARG A 352 5.07 -7.66 10.99
N PHE A 353 4.72 -6.90 12.03
CA PHE A 353 5.69 -6.18 12.88
C PHE A 353 5.40 -6.46 14.37
N PRO A 354 6.02 -7.50 14.94
CA PRO A 354 5.83 -7.82 16.35
C PRO A 354 6.51 -6.76 17.23
N CYS A 355 5.87 -6.41 18.33
CA CYS A 355 6.50 -5.65 19.40
C CYS A 355 7.57 -6.50 20.10
N ARG A 356 8.50 -5.81 20.77
CA ARG A 356 9.46 -6.46 21.65
C ARG A 356 8.78 -7.32 22.71
N TYR A 357 9.25 -8.55 22.87
CA TYR A 357 8.79 -9.45 23.92
C TYR A 357 9.14 -8.86 25.29
N THR A 358 8.12 -8.59 26.10
CA THR A 358 8.27 -8.32 27.53
C THR A 358 7.70 -9.51 28.29
N ASN A 359 8.37 -9.92 29.38
CA ASN A 359 7.90 -11.03 30.23
C ASN A 359 6.52 -10.78 30.88
N GLU A 360 5.89 -9.63 30.61
CA GLU A 360 4.65 -9.14 31.22
C GLU A 360 3.47 -9.04 30.23
N GLY A 361 3.52 -9.70 29.06
CA GLY A 361 2.41 -9.64 28.12
C GLY A 361 2.32 -10.78 27.11
N PRO A 362 1.17 -10.91 26.42
CA PRO A 362 1.00 -11.90 25.36
C PRO A 362 2.03 -11.68 24.24
N ALA A 363 2.57 -12.79 23.72
CA ALA A 363 3.61 -12.86 22.70
C ALA A 363 3.23 -12.24 21.33
N ASP A 364 1.97 -11.82 21.16
CA ASP A 364 1.35 -11.39 19.89
C ASP A 364 1.01 -9.89 19.82
N LYS A 365 1.65 -9.04 20.64
CA LYS A 365 1.43 -7.58 20.50
C LYS A 365 2.04 -7.08 19.20
N THR A 366 1.21 -6.52 18.33
CA THR A 366 1.64 -5.76 17.14
C THR A 366 1.75 -4.28 17.49
N HIS A 367 2.64 -3.56 16.80
CA HIS A 367 2.74 -2.10 16.96
C HIS A 367 1.42 -1.39 16.66
N HIS A 368 1.16 -0.28 17.35
CA HIS A 368 -0.02 0.55 17.09
C HIS A 368 0.34 2.02 16.96
N PHE A 369 0.28 2.57 15.74
CA PHE A 369 0.71 3.94 15.45
C PHE A 369 2.20 4.18 15.72
N THR A 370 3.05 3.30 15.20
CA THR A 370 4.50 3.51 15.09
C THR A 370 4.80 4.12 13.72
N LEU A 371 5.49 5.27 13.69
CA LEU A 371 5.76 6.04 12.48
C LEU A 371 7.26 6.08 12.20
N LEU A 372 7.66 5.61 11.02
CA LEU A 372 9.04 5.40 10.58
C LEU A 372 9.34 6.21 9.30
N ASP A 373 10.57 6.65 9.12
CA ASP A 373 11.06 7.32 7.90
C ASP A 373 12.13 6.44 7.24
N GLY A 374 12.00 6.24 5.93
CA GLY A 374 12.85 5.32 5.21
C GLY A 374 12.86 5.49 3.70
N GLU A 375 13.56 4.57 3.06
CA GLU A 375 13.79 4.56 1.63
C GLU A 375 13.65 3.13 1.10
N MET A 376 12.84 2.96 0.07
CA MET A 376 12.70 1.70 -0.66
C MET A 376 13.76 1.63 -1.74
N ILE A 377 14.63 0.63 -1.67
CA ILE A 377 15.64 0.34 -2.67
C ILE A 377 15.34 -1.00 -3.35
N ILE A 378 15.99 -1.22 -4.49
CA ILE A 378 16.01 -2.51 -5.18
C ILE A 378 17.45 -3.00 -5.16
N ASP A 379 17.70 -4.08 -4.42
CA ASP A 379 18.98 -4.78 -4.44
C ASP A 379 19.00 -5.74 -5.64
N THR A 380 20.07 -5.73 -6.42
CA THR A 380 20.34 -6.74 -7.45
C THR A 380 21.41 -7.69 -6.91
N LEU A 381 21.05 -8.97 -6.71
CA LEU A 381 21.99 -9.97 -6.20
C LEU A 381 23.08 -10.26 -7.25
N PRO A 382 24.38 -10.16 -6.92
CA PRO A 382 25.45 -10.30 -7.90
C PRO A 382 25.43 -11.64 -8.66
N ASP A 383 25.15 -12.73 -7.95
CA ASP A 383 25.27 -14.09 -8.49
C ASP A 383 24.07 -14.52 -9.35
N SER A 384 22.86 -14.09 -8.95
CA SER A 384 21.61 -14.53 -9.60
C SER A 384 20.96 -13.47 -10.47
N GLN A 385 21.44 -12.21 -10.43
CA GLN A 385 20.78 -11.03 -10.99
C GLN A 385 19.33 -10.82 -10.49
N LYS A 386 18.93 -11.58 -9.47
CA LYS A 386 17.59 -11.47 -8.89
C LYS A 386 17.47 -10.16 -8.14
N GLN A 387 16.39 -9.44 -8.45
CA GLN A 387 16.04 -8.20 -7.77
C GLN A 387 15.20 -8.48 -6.52
N GLU A 388 15.54 -7.82 -5.43
CA GLU A 388 14.76 -7.84 -4.19
C GLU A 388 14.54 -6.42 -3.65
N ARG A 389 13.30 -6.09 -3.32
CA ARG A 389 12.99 -4.81 -2.66
C ARG A 389 13.41 -4.85 -1.19
N ARG A 390 14.01 -3.76 -0.72
CA ARG A 390 14.37 -3.56 0.68
C ARG A 390 14.00 -2.15 1.14
N TYR A 391 13.26 -2.08 2.24
CA TYR A 391 12.97 -0.84 2.93
C TYR A 391 14.03 -0.56 4.00
N LEU A 392 14.84 0.47 3.75
CA LEU A 392 15.87 0.98 4.65
C LEU A 392 15.28 2.06 5.56
N ILE A 393 15.05 1.73 6.83
CA ILE A 393 14.55 2.67 7.83
C ILE A 393 15.72 3.44 8.41
N TYR A 394 15.71 4.77 8.30
CA TYR A 394 16.80 5.61 8.84
C TYR A 394 16.38 6.45 10.04
N ASP A 395 15.08 6.66 10.30
CA ASP A 395 14.61 7.38 11.49
C ASP A 395 13.24 6.87 11.98
N MET A 396 12.88 7.23 13.21
CA MET A 396 11.62 6.90 13.87
C MET A 396 11.04 8.14 14.55
N MET A 397 9.79 8.47 14.24
CA MET A 397 9.11 9.67 14.74
C MET A 397 8.10 9.36 15.84
N ALA A 398 7.54 8.15 15.84
CA ALA A 398 6.67 7.68 16.91
C ALA A 398 6.80 6.19 17.13
N ILE A 399 6.60 5.76 18.38
CA ILE A 399 6.48 4.38 18.78
C ILE A 399 5.20 4.20 19.58
N ASN A 400 4.32 3.31 19.12
CA ASN A 400 3.09 2.97 19.82
C ASN A 400 2.26 4.20 20.27
N GLN A 401 1.95 5.12 19.34
CA GLN A 401 1.29 6.43 19.53
C GLN A 401 2.15 7.53 20.18
N VAL A 402 3.25 7.18 20.86
CA VAL A 402 4.09 8.15 21.56
C VAL A 402 5.06 8.79 20.58
N SER A 403 4.99 10.11 20.44
CA SER A 403 5.95 10.88 19.65
C SER A 403 7.33 10.86 20.32
N VAL A 404 8.36 10.63 19.52
CA VAL A 404 9.76 10.62 19.96
C VAL A 404 10.60 11.66 19.21
N THR A 405 9.97 12.58 18.48
CA THR A 405 10.64 13.57 17.63
C THR A 405 11.57 14.50 18.39
N GLU A 406 11.29 14.77 19.67
CA GLU A 406 12.11 15.65 20.52
C GLU A 406 13.36 14.97 21.07
N ARG A 407 13.43 13.63 21.01
CA ARG A 407 14.62 12.89 21.45
C ARG A 407 15.77 13.11 20.47
N PRO A 408 17.03 13.07 20.92
CA PRO A 408 18.20 13.03 20.05
C PRO A 408 18.14 11.90 19.01
N PHE A 409 18.72 12.11 17.83
CA PHE A 409 18.75 11.12 16.74
C PHE A 409 19.27 9.76 17.20
N HIS A 410 20.36 9.72 17.97
CA HIS A 410 20.94 8.46 18.42
C HIS A 410 20.02 7.63 19.32
N GLU A 411 19.18 8.27 20.12
CA GLU A 411 18.16 7.56 20.90
C GLU A 411 17.12 6.95 19.97
N ARG A 412 16.59 7.73 19.02
CA ARG A 412 15.59 7.25 18.04
C ARG A 412 16.14 6.11 17.20
N TRP A 413 17.40 6.21 16.75
CA TRP A 413 18.10 5.20 15.97
C TRP A 413 18.38 3.91 16.76
N LYS A 414 18.68 4.02 18.06
CA LYS A 414 18.81 2.86 18.96
C LYS A 414 17.45 2.21 19.24
N MET A 415 16.42 3.01 19.47
CA MET A 415 15.05 2.51 19.69
C MET A 415 14.53 1.78 18.45
N LEU A 416 14.80 2.29 17.25
CA LEU A 416 14.46 1.62 15.99
C LEU A 416 15.03 0.19 15.93
N GLU A 417 16.30 0.01 16.28
CA GLU A 417 16.91 -1.32 16.33
C GLU A 417 16.22 -2.21 17.38
N LYS A 418 16.07 -1.71 18.61
CA LYS A 418 15.57 -2.50 19.75
C LYS A 418 14.09 -2.84 19.70
N GLU A 419 13.29 -1.94 19.16
CA GLU A 419 11.83 -2.02 19.23
C GLU A 419 11.19 -2.50 17.94
N VAL A 420 11.87 -2.39 16.78
CA VAL A 420 11.31 -2.78 15.48
C VAL A 420 12.13 -3.88 14.80
N ILE A 421 13.45 -3.71 14.70
CA ILE A 421 14.29 -4.64 13.92
C ILE A 421 14.57 -5.93 14.68
N GLU A 422 15.04 -5.84 15.92
CA GLU A 422 15.37 -7.01 16.75
C GLU A 422 14.15 -7.92 16.97
N PRO A 423 12.95 -7.41 17.34
CA PRO A 423 11.77 -8.26 17.52
C PRO A 423 11.36 -8.99 16.25
N ARG A 424 11.37 -8.30 15.11
CA ARG A 424 11.09 -8.90 13.80
C ARG A 424 12.09 -9.99 13.44
N ASN A 425 13.37 -9.72 13.63
CA ASN A 425 14.44 -10.69 13.33
C ASN A 425 14.38 -11.92 14.25
N TYR A 426 14.10 -11.71 15.53
CA TYR A 426 13.92 -12.77 16.51
C TYR A 426 12.74 -13.68 16.14
N GLU A 427 11.57 -13.09 15.85
CA GLU A 427 10.39 -13.86 15.45
C GLU A 427 10.64 -14.63 14.14
N ARG A 428 11.23 -13.98 13.14
CA ARG A 428 11.59 -14.62 11.87
C ARG A 428 12.53 -15.82 12.07
N HIS A 429 13.55 -15.68 12.92
CA HIS A 429 14.50 -16.75 13.21
C HIS A 429 13.82 -17.94 13.90
N ASN A 430 12.98 -17.66 14.90
CA ASN A 430 12.24 -18.70 15.62
C ASN A 430 11.24 -19.44 14.71
N ILE A 431 10.56 -18.73 13.82
CA ILE A 431 9.66 -19.32 12.83
C ILE A 431 10.43 -20.19 11.83
N TYR A 432 11.57 -19.71 11.33
CA TYR A 432 12.40 -20.47 10.39
C TYR A 432 12.91 -21.79 10.99
N GLN A 433 13.21 -21.81 12.29
CA GLN A 433 13.61 -23.02 13.01
C GLN A 433 12.42 -23.91 13.42
N SER A 434 11.18 -23.40 13.35
CA SER A 434 9.99 -24.16 13.70
C SER A 434 9.72 -25.25 12.67
N ARG A 435 9.32 -26.44 13.15
CA ARG A 435 8.84 -27.54 12.28
C ARG A 435 7.54 -27.19 11.55
N ASN A 436 6.75 -26.27 12.10
CA ASN A 436 5.49 -25.83 11.52
C ASN A 436 5.45 -24.29 11.53
N PRO A 437 6.07 -23.63 10.55
CA PRO A 437 6.08 -22.17 10.47
C PRO A 437 4.67 -21.66 10.18
N TYR A 438 4.14 -20.82 11.07
CA TYR A 438 2.78 -20.28 10.91
C TYR A 438 2.74 -19.08 9.94
N TYR A 439 3.87 -18.39 9.72
CA TYR A 439 3.96 -17.20 8.86
C TYR A 439 5.20 -17.27 7.96
N ARG A 440 5.10 -16.78 6.73
CA ARG A 440 6.17 -16.81 5.71
C ARG A 440 6.71 -15.41 5.44
N TYR A 441 7.80 -15.07 6.10
CA TYR A 441 8.51 -13.80 5.92
C TYR A 441 9.12 -13.62 4.52
N ASP A 442 9.37 -14.71 3.80
CA ASP A 442 9.88 -14.75 2.43
C ASP A 442 8.86 -14.29 1.38
N LEU A 443 7.56 -14.33 1.70
CA LEU A 443 6.49 -13.86 0.82
C LEU A 443 6.14 -12.38 1.00
N GLU A 444 6.75 -11.70 1.97
CA GLU A 444 6.49 -10.29 2.17
C GLU A 444 6.97 -9.47 0.96
N PRO A 445 6.26 -8.35 0.65
CA PRO A 445 6.52 -7.58 -0.57
C PRO A 445 7.93 -6.97 -0.63
N PHE A 446 8.61 -6.83 0.52
CA PHE A 446 9.97 -6.34 0.63
C PHE A 446 10.59 -6.69 1.98
N ARG A 447 11.92 -6.74 2.04
CA ARG A 447 12.66 -6.91 3.30
C ARG A 447 12.76 -5.59 4.05
N VAL A 448 12.86 -5.66 5.38
CA VAL A 448 13.05 -4.48 6.24
C VAL A 448 14.43 -4.51 6.87
N ARG A 449 15.14 -3.38 6.84
CA ARG A 449 16.45 -3.22 7.48
C ARG A 449 16.60 -1.80 8.02
N ARG A 450 17.27 -1.66 9.16
CA ARG A 450 17.72 -0.33 9.62
C ARG A 450 18.94 0.12 8.83
N LYS A 451 18.94 1.38 8.42
CA LYS A 451 20.07 2.03 7.76
C LYS A 451 21.16 2.35 8.78
N ASP A 452 22.37 1.92 8.48
CA ASP A 452 23.52 2.10 9.35
C ASP A 452 24.11 3.51 9.16
N PHE A 453 24.60 4.09 10.25
CA PHE A 453 25.25 5.39 10.32
C PHE A 453 26.60 5.22 11.00
N TRP A 454 27.61 5.92 10.51
CA TRP A 454 28.99 5.81 10.98
C TRP A 454 29.59 7.17 11.33
N LEU A 455 30.62 7.15 12.17
CA LEU A 455 31.47 8.30 12.47
C LEU A 455 32.03 8.94 11.20
N LEU A 456 32.25 10.27 11.23
CA LEU A 456 32.93 10.98 10.15
C LEU A 456 34.30 10.38 9.81
N SER A 457 35.03 9.85 10.79
CA SER A 457 36.32 9.18 10.57
C SER A 457 36.24 7.93 9.69
N THR A 458 35.03 7.40 9.46
CA THR A 458 34.80 6.23 8.61
C THR A 458 34.41 6.61 7.18
N VAL A 459 34.18 7.89 6.88
CA VAL A 459 33.69 8.35 5.58
C VAL A 459 34.59 7.92 4.42
N THR A 460 35.91 7.94 4.59
CA THR A 460 36.84 7.44 3.56
C THR A 460 36.56 5.98 3.19
N LYS A 461 36.32 5.11 4.18
CA LYS A 461 35.96 3.71 3.95
C LYS A 461 34.56 3.57 3.37
N LEU A 462 33.64 4.43 3.79
CA LEU A 462 32.28 4.44 3.29
C LEU A 462 32.24 4.71 1.78
N LEU A 463 32.98 5.72 1.32
CA LEU A 463 33.09 6.10 -0.10
C LEU A 463 33.90 5.09 -0.91
N LYS A 464 35.08 4.68 -0.44
CA LYS A 464 36.03 3.90 -1.25
C LYS A 464 35.85 2.39 -1.16
N GLU A 465 35.22 1.87 -0.12
CA GLU A 465 35.08 0.43 0.10
C GLU A 465 33.64 -0.05 0.21
N PHE A 466 32.76 0.67 0.91
CA PHE A 466 31.41 0.20 1.18
C PHE A 466 30.45 0.48 0.02
N ILE A 467 30.35 1.73 -0.43
CA ILE A 467 29.45 2.13 -1.53
C ILE A 467 29.70 1.30 -2.81
N PRO A 468 30.95 1.09 -3.26
CA PRO A 468 31.22 0.27 -4.45
C PRO A 468 30.83 -1.21 -4.32
N LYS A 469 30.58 -1.70 -3.10
CA LYS A 469 30.15 -3.08 -2.81
C LYS A 469 28.66 -3.21 -2.57
N LEU A 470 27.89 -2.13 -2.67
CA LEU A 470 26.44 -2.17 -2.52
C LEU A 470 25.80 -2.92 -3.69
N SER A 471 24.71 -3.63 -3.39
CA SER A 471 23.84 -4.26 -4.39
C SER A 471 22.82 -3.31 -5.00
N HIS A 472 22.90 -2.02 -4.70
CA HIS A 472 22.02 -0.96 -5.17
C HIS A 472 22.81 0.34 -5.34
N ASP A 473 22.29 1.24 -6.17
CA ASP A 473 22.95 2.49 -6.48
C ASP A 473 22.93 3.49 -5.31
N ALA A 474 23.98 4.30 -5.24
CA ALA A 474 24.14 5.38 -4.28
C ALA A 474 24.81 6.57 -4.94
N ASP A 475 24.30 7.78 -4.69
CA ASP A 475 24.72 9.01 -5.38
C ASP A 475 25.43 10.01 -4.46
N GLY A 476 25.83 9.58 -3.26
CA GLY A 476 26.63 10.38 -2.34
C GLY A 476 26.43 10.02 -0.86
N LEU A 477 26.37 11.03 0.00
CA LEU A 477 26.33 10.89 1.46
C LEU A 477 25.20 11.71 2.08
N ILE A 478 24.71 11.24 3.23
CA ILE A 478 23.84 11.99 4.13
C ILE A 478 24.57 12.17 5.46
N PHE A 479 24.61 13.40 5.96
CA PHE A 479 25.14 13.74 7.26
C PHE A 479 23.99 14.09 8.22
N GLN A 480 23.88 13.32 9.30
CA GLN A 480 22.87 13.46 10.33
C GLN A 480 23.53 13.88 11.65
N GLY A 481 23.04 14.97 12.25
CA GLY A 481 23.49 15.39 13.57
C GLY A 481 23.06 14.36 14.61
N TRP A 482 24.01 13.92 15.44
CA TRP A 482 23.84 12.83 16.40
C TRP A 482 22.87 13.17 17.55
N ASP A 483 22.87 14.44 17.91
CA ASP A 483 22.09 15.00 19.03
C ASP A 483 20.83 15.73 18.53
N ASP A 484 20.54 15.67 17.22
CA ASP A 484 19.48 16.45 16.58
C ASP A 484 18.08 15.85 16.86
N PRO A 485 17.08 16.67 17.22
CA PRO A 485 15.69 16.25 17.18
C PRO A 485 15.24 16.02 15.73
N TYR A 486 14.14 15.30 15.54
CA TYR A 486 13.53 15.16 14.23
C TYR A 486 12.86 16.48 13.84
N VAL A 487 13.27 17.07 12.73
CA VAL A 487 12.68 18.30 12.19
C VAL A 487 11.84 17.96 10.95
N PRO A 488 10.51 18.10 11.00
CA PRO A 488 9.64 17.92 9.84
C PRO A 488 9.99 18.91 8.72
N ARG A 489 9.82 18.50 7.47
CA ARG A 489 10.13 19.32 6.28
C ARG A 489 11.62 19.72 6.25
N THR A 490 11.97 20.86 5.66
CA THR A 490 13.37 21.27 5.48
C THR A 490 14.11 21.35 6.81
N HIS A 491 15.21 20.61 6.91
CA HIS A 491 16.06 20.58 8.09
C HIS A 491 17.48 21.04 7.73
N GLU A 492 17.83 22.25 8.17
CA GLU A 492 19.15 22.86 7.91
C GLU A 492 20.33 22.11 8.56
N GLY A 493 20.06 21.26 9.55
CA GLY A 493 21.04 20.39 10.19
C GLY A 493 21.19 19.03 9.52
N LEU A 494 20.29 18.63 8.61
CA LEU A 494 20.39 17.37 7.87
C LEU A 494 20.97 17.67 6.50
N LEU A 495 22.20 17.22 6.25
CA LEU A 495 22.94 17.61 5.05
C LEU A 495 23.00 16.44 4.06
N LYS A 496 22.94 16.74 2.77
CA LYS A 496 23.24 15.79 1.69
C LYS A 496 24.41 16.28 0.87
N TRP A 497 25.34 15.39 0.59
CA TRP A 497 26.39 15.61 -0.40
C TRP A 497 26.17 14.63 -1.56
N LYS A 498 26.45 15.09 -2.76
CA LYS A 498 26.39 14.30 -3.99
C LYS A 498 27.71 14.44 -4.72
N TYR A 499 28.09 13.41 -5.45
CA TYR A 499 29.18 13.50 -6.41
C TYR A 499 28.91 14.68 -7.38
N PRO A 500 29.90 15.54 -7.69
CA PRO A 500 29.72 16.69 -8.58
C PRO A 500 29.02 16.34 -9.88
N GLU A 501 29.40 15.22 -10.51
CA GLU A 501 28.86 14.67 -11.75
C GLU A 501 27.42 14.15 -11.64
N MET A 502 26.95 13.87 -10.42
CA MET A 502 25.58 13.41 -10.11
C MET A 502 24.64 14.58 -9.73
N ASN A 503 25.11 15.82 -9.79
CA ASN A 503 24.26 17.00 -9.67
C ASN A 503 23.55 17.25 -10.99
N SER A 504 22.26 16.97 -11.01
CA SER A 504 21.42 17.05 -12.20
C SER A 504 20.26 18.02 -12.05
N VAL A 505 19.77 18.50 -13.20
CA VAL A 505 18.56 19.29 -13.33
C VAL A 505 17.69 18.65 -14.40
N ASP A 506 16.39 18.53 -14.13
CA ASP A 506 15.43 18.09 -15.15
C ASP A 506 14.90 19.28 -15.95
N PHE A 507 15.26 19.35 -17.22
CA PHE A 507 14.81 20.38 -18.16
C PHE A 507 13.74 19.84 -19.10
N ARG A 508 12.84 20.72 -19.55
CA ARG A 508 12.01 20.46 -20.73
C ARG A 508 12.83 20.88 -21.95
N PHE A 509 13.11 19.92 -22.82
CA PHE A 509 13.93 20.10 -24.02
C PHE A 509 13.07 20.17 -25.26
N GLU A 510 13.33 21.15 -26.11
CA GLU A 510 12.67 21.36 -27.40
C GLU A 510 13.72 21.75 -28.43
N VAL A 511 13.46 21.43 -29.69
CA VAL A 511 14.22 21.89 -30.85
C VAL A 511 13.28 22.74 -31.68
N ASP A 512 13.69 23.95 -32.05
CA ASP A 512 12.91 24.83 -32.92
C ASP A 512 13.13 24.52 -34.42
N ASP A 513 12.39 25.22 -35.29
CA ASP A 513 12.46 25.02 -36.75
C ASP A 513 13.84 25.37 -37.35
N ASP A 514 14.69 26.08 -36.60
CA ASP A 514 16.07 26.46 -36.97
C ASP A 514 17.12 25.48 -36.38
N ASP A 515 16.71 24.30 -35.91
CA ASP A 515 17.54 23.29 -35.22
C ASP A 515 18.22 23.83 -33.93
N ARG A 516 17.67 24.88 -33.30
CA ARG A 516 18.21 25.41 -32.05
C ARG A 516 17.64 24.66 -30.86
N GLN A 517 18.54 24.31 -29.95
CA GLN A 517 18.19 23.66 -28.69
C GLN A 517 17.61 24.67 -27.70
N LEU A 518 16.41 24.38 -27.20
CA LEU A 518 15.69 25.19 -26.21
C LEU A 518 15.52 24.40 -24.91
N LEU A 519 16.07 24.93 -23.83
CA LEU A 519 15.92 24.40 -22.48
C LEU A 519 14.97 25.24 -21.67
N SER A 520 14.03 24.62 -20.97
CA SER A 520 13.08 25.33 -20.13
C SER A 520 12.83 24.69 -18.77
N LEU A 521 12.56 25.55 -17.80
CA LEU A 521 12.23 25.22 -16.41
C LEU A 521 10.85 25.77 -16.06
N ASN A 522 10.30 25.31 -14.94
CA ASN A 522 9.09 25.89 -14.38
C ASN A 522 9.43 27.09 -13.48
N GLU A 523 8.71 28.19 -13.61
CA GLU A 523 8.79 29.33 -12.69
C GLU A 523 7.36 29.72 -12.32
N ARG A 524 6.93 29.31 -11.12
CA ARG A 524 5.58 29.63 -10.59
C ARG A 524 4.44 29.21 -11.52
N GLY A 525 4.59 28.06 -12.21
CA GLY A 525 3.60 27.52 -13.14
C GLY A 525 3.73 28.07 -14.57
N THR A 526 4.73 28.90 -14.86
CA THR A 526 5.02 29.40 -16.21
C THR A 526 6.33 28.82 -16.74
N LYS A 527 6.41 28.65 -18.06
CA LYS A 527 7.63 28.14 -18.73
C LYS A 527 8.68 29.25 -18.78
N LYS A 528 9.84 29.02 -18.17
CA LYS A 528 11.02 29.90 -18.23
C LYS A 528 12.05 29.32 -19.17
N LEU A 529 12.40 30.05 -20.23
CA LEU A 529 13.45 29.66 -21.16
C LEU A 529 14.83 29.94 -20.55
N MET A 530 15.77 29.00 -20.72
CA MET A 530 17.14 29.09 -20.25
C MET A 530 18.05 29.44 -21.43
N GLU A 531 18.23 30.74 -21.67
CA GLU A 531 19.06 31.24 -22.78
C GLU A 531 20.53 30.87 -22.59
N GLY A 532 21.24 30.66 -23.72
CA GLY A 532 22.69 30.44 -23.74
C GLY A 532 23.17 29.07 -23.26
N HIS A 533 22.26 28.15 -22.93
CA HIS A 533 22.61 26.80 -22.49
C HIS A 533 22.35 25.78 -23.60
N ARG A 534 23.30 24.86 -23.80
CA ARG A 534 23.19 23.74 -24.76
C ARG A 534 23.26 22.40 -24.04
N VAL A 535 22.74 21.36 -24.69
CA VAL A 535 22.81 19.97 -24.25
C VAL A 535 23.62 19.14 -25.22
N ALA A 536 24.59 18.40 -24.68
CA ALA A 536 25.27 17.31 -25.35
C ALA A 536 24.56 15.99 -25.05
N PHE A 537 24.30 15.19 -26.08
CA PHE A 537 23.76 13.84 -25.96
C PHE A 537 24.90 12.84 -26.14
N LYS A 538 24.89 11.75 -25.37
CA LYS A 538 25.82 10.64 -25.58
C LYS A 538 25.39 9.85 -26.83
N ASP A 539 26.36 9.27 -27.54
CA ASP A 539 26.17 8.30 -28.64
C ASP A 539 25.63 8.84 -29.98
N ASP A 540 25.98 10.09 -30.36
CA ASP A 540 25.63 10.71 -31.67
C ASP A 540 24.12 10.68 -32.02
N VAL A 541 23.26 10.57 -31.01
CA VAL A 541 21.80 10.54 -31.20
C VAL A 541 21.30 11.93 -31.58
N ASP A 542 20.46 12.00 -32.62
CA ASP A 542 19.82 13.25 -33.08
C ASP A 542 19.03 13.92 -31.93
N PRO A 543 19.39 15.16 -31.53
CA PRO A 543 18.68 15.92 -30.50
C PRO A 543 17.17 16.01 -30.74
N SER A 544 16.73 16.04 -32.00
CA SER A 544 15.32 16.14 -32.38
C SER A 544 14.45 15.02 -31.79
N SER A 545 15.03 13.83 -31.58
CA SER A 545 14.34 12.69 -30.95
C SER A 545 13.96 12.92 -29.48
N TYR A 546 14.54 13.92 -28.83
CA TYR A 546 14.27 14.30 -27.44
C TYR A 546 13.31 15.49 -27.34
N SER A 547 12.95 16.14 -28.45
CA SER A 547 12.08 17.32 -28.46
C SER A 547 10.73 17.02 -27.81
N GLY A 548 10.28 17.92 -26.94
CA GLY A 548 9.05 17.81 -26.16
C GLY A 548 9.15 16.92 -24.92
N LYS A 549 10.29 16.27 -24.67
CA LYS A 549 10.50 15.41 -23.49
C LYS A 549 11.15 16.17 -22.34
N ILE A 550 11.02 15.62 -21.14
CA ILE A 550 11.80 16.07 -19.98
C ILE A 550 13.06 15.21 -19.93
N ILE A 551 14.22 15.87 -19.89
CA ILE A 551 15.53 15.23 -19.83
C ILE A 551 16.24 15.64 -18.54
N GLU A 552 16.90 14.67 -17.90
CA GLU A 552 17.77 14.90 -16.76
C GLU A 552 19.17 15.17 -17.27
N CYS A 553 19.76 16.31 -16.91
CA CYS A 553 21.09 16.70 -17.37
C CYS A 553 22.02 17.01 -16.19
N SER A 554 23.29 16.63 -16.30
CA SER A 554 24.37 17.06 -15.39
C SER A 554 25.25 18.10 -16.07
N TRP A 555 25.95 18.92 -15.29
CA TRP A 555 26.82 19.97 -15.82
C TRP A 555 28.24 19.45 -16.02
N SER A 556 28.77 19.53 -17.24
CA SER A 556 30.19 19.31 -17.51
C SER A 556 30.95 20.63 -17.37
N SER A 557 31.80 20.74 -16.36
CA SER A 557 32.65 21.92 -16.17
C SER A 557 33.78 22.04 -17.19
N GLU A 558 34.19 20.93 -17.82
CA GLU A 558 35.23 20.92 -18.84
C GLU A 558 34.68 21.56 -20.14
N GLU A 559 33.57 21.02 -20.63
CA GLU A 559 32.95 21.43 -21.90
C GLU A 559 31.98 22.63 -21.76
N HIS A 560 31.73 23.09 -20.53
CA HIS A 560 30.79 24.18 -20.23
C HIS A 560 29.39 23.95 -20.84
N VAL A 561 28.94 22.69 -20.79
CA VAL A 561 27.69 22.23 -21.41
C VAL A 561 26.91 21.30 -20.48
N TRP A 562 25.60 21.28 -20.62
CA TRP A 562 24.77 20.25 -19.97
C TRP A 562 24.91 18.94 -20.73
N VAL A 563 25.06 17.83 -20.04
CA VAL A 563 25.12 16.48 -20.64
C VAL A 563 23.84 15.75 -20.28
N CYS A 564 23.11 15.26 -21.29
CA CYS A 564 21.92 14.46 -21.07
C CYS A 564 22.29 13.12 -20.41
N MET A 565 21.70 12.84 -19.26
CA MET A 565 21.85 11.59 -18.53
C MET A 565 20.77 10.59 -18.97
N ARG A 566 19.50 11.01 -18.98
CA ARG A 566 18.35 10.16 -19.35
C ARG A 566 17.08 10.97 -19.64
N VAL A 567 16.09 10.31 -20.22
CA VAL A 567 14.72 10.82 -20.35
C VAL A 567 13.92 10.52 -19.10
N ARG A 568 13.15 11.49 -18.61
CA ARG A 568 12.29 11.39 -17.43
C ARG A 568 10.82 11.19 -17.81
N THR A 569 10.45 9.96 -18.15
CA THR A 569 9.06 9.59 -18.45
C THR A 569 8.15 9.61 -17.22
N ASP A 570 8.74 9.55 -16.02
CA ASP A 570 8.06 9.63 -14.72
C ASP A 570 7.59 11.05 -14.35
N LYS A 571 8.07 12.08 -15.06
CA LYS A 571 7.78 13.48 -14.77
C LYS A 571 6.86 14.09 -15.81
N SER A 572 5.87 14.84 -15.33
CA SER A 572 5.00 15.67 -16.17
C SER A 572 5.51 17.11 -16.32
N THR A 573 6.35 17.58 -15.39
CA THR A 573 6.89 18.95 -15.36
C THR A 573 8.40 18.98 -15.12
N PRO A 574 9.16 19.91 -15.74
CA PRO A 574 10.57 20.12 -15.44
C PRO A 574 10.76 20.66 -14.01
N ASN A 575 12.01 20.81 -13.57
CA ASN A 575 12.30 21.38 -12.26
C ASN A 575 11.87 22.85 -12.15
N GLU A 576 11.57 23.28 -10.92
CA GLU A 576 11.39 24.70 -10.60
C GLU A 576 12.71 25.46 -10.72
N PHE A 577 12.67 26.72 -11.15
CA PHE A 577 13.84 27.60 -11.26
C PHE A 577 14.61 27.72 -9.93
N ASN A 578 13.89 27.72 -8.80
CA ASN A 578 14.52 27.70 -7.47
C ASN A 578 15.33 26.42 -7.20
N THR A 579 14.92 25.27 -7.75
CA THR A 579 15.69 24.02 -7.67
C THR A 579 16.95 24.14 -8.51
N TYR A 580 16.84 24.64 -9.74
CA TYR A 580 18.00 24.93 -10.60
C TYR A 580 19.02 25.84 -9.90
N MET A 581 18.59 26.95 -9.29
CA MET A 581 19.49 27.85 -8.57
C MET A 581 20.25 27.16 -7.42
N LYS A 582 19.59 26.22 -6.71
CA LYS A 582 20.23 25.43 -5.66
C LYS A 582 21.23 24.43 -6.22
N VAL A 583 20.91 23.77 -7.33
CA VAL A 583 21.82 22.83 -8.02
C VAL A 583 23.03 23.60 -8.57
N MET A 584 22.83 24.74 -9.22
CA MET A 584 23.91 25.59 -9.71
C MET A 584 24.83 26.09 -8.59
N ARG A 585 24.28 26.42 -7.41
CA ARG A 585 25.10 26.73 -6.24
C ARG A 585 25.96 25.54 -5.83
N SER A 586 25.37 24.33 -5.78
CA SER A 586 26.10 23.11 -5.46
C SER A 586 27.23 22.81 -6.46
N ILE A 587 26.97 23.00 -7.75
CA ILE A 587 27.97 22.86 -8.83
C ILE A 587 29.08 23.91 -8.64
N LYS A 588 28.74 25.15 -8.32
CA LYS A 588 29.70 26.25 -8.15
C LYS A 588 30.58 26.06 -6.90
N ASP A 589 30.01 25.57 -5.80
CA ASP A 589 30.77 25.27 -4.58
C ASP A 589 31.81 24.17 -4.81
N ASN A 590 31.52 23.27 -5.78
CA ASN A 590 32.34 22.17 -6.27
C ASN A 590 33.06 21.41 -5.15
N ILE A 591 32.29 20.95 -4.17
CA ILE A 591 32.82 20.12 -3.07
C ILE A 591 33.01 18.71 -3.64
N THR A 592 34.19 18.44 -4.16
CA THR A 592 34.58 17.11 -4.66
C THR A 592 34.78 16.12 -3.51
N GLU A 593 34.91 14.84 -3.82
CA GLU A 593 35.27 13.81 -2.82
C GLU A 593 36.54 14.19 -2.07
N ASP A 594 37.60 14.63 -2.77
CA ASP A 594 38.88 14.98 -2.14
C ASP A 594 38.76 16.19 -1.21
N VAL A 595 38.01 17.22 -1.62
CA VAL A 595 37.77 18.41 -0.78
C VAL A 595 37.02 17.99 0.49
N LEU A 596 35.96 17.20 0.35
CA LEU A 596 35.18 16.70 1.47
C LEU A 596 36.02 15.87 2.44
N LEU A 597 36.84 14.94 1.92
CA LEU A 597 37.69 14.08 2.74
C LEU A 597 38.77 14.87 3.47
N ASN A 598 39.37 15.88 2.81
CA ASN A 598 40.35 16.77 3.44
C ASN A 598 39.72 17.59 4.57
N ASP A 599 38.53 18.15 4.36
CA ASP A 599 37.83 18.87 5.43
C ASP A 599 37.45 17.96 6.60
N ILE A 600 36.94 16.76 6.32
CA ILE A 600 36.62 15.76 7.35
C ILE A 600 37.86 15.39 8.16
N TYR A 601 39.01 15.22 7.50
CA TYR A 601 40.28 14.90 8.15
C TYR A 601 40.69 15.96 9.20
N GLU A 602 40.47 17.23 8.88
CA GLU A 602 40.69 18.33 9.83
C GLU A 602 39.62 18.39 10.93
N ILE A 603 38.35 18.13 10.58
CA ILE A 603 37.23 18.12 11.52
C ILE A 603 37.40 17.05 12.61
N ILE A 604 37.79 15.83 12.25
CA ILE A 604 37.87 14.71 13.21
C ILE A 604 38.98 14.89 14.26
N ARG A 605 39.92 15.81 14.02
CA ARG A 605 40.99 16.19 14.96
C ARG A 605 40.56 17.21 16.00
N LEU A 606 39.39 17.85 15.81
CA LEU A 606 38.83 18.74 16.80
C LEU A 606 38.52 17.96 18.10
N PRO A 607 38.75 18.55 19.29
CA PRO A 607 38.59 17.84 20.57
C PRO A 607 37.26 17.09 20.72
N MET A 608 36.16 17.72 20.29
CA MET A 608 34.81 17.14 20.30
C MET A 608 34.71 15.78 19.60
N TYR A 609 35.38 15.62 18.45
CA TYR A 609 35.40 14.35 17.71
C TYR A 609 36.46 13.39 18.25
N ALA A 610 37.65 13.90 18.55
CA ALA A 610 38.78 13.08 19.01
C ALA A 610 38.45 12.32 20.30
N ASP A 611 37.81 12.98 21.27
CA ASP A 611 37.43 12.34 22.53
C ASP A 611 36.36 11.27 22.34
N ARG A 612 35.39 11.52 21.44
CA ARG A 612 34.31 10.56 21.17
C ARG A 612 34.79 9.33 20.40
N ILE A 613 35.66 9.53 19.41
CA ILE A 613 36.35 8.45 18.69
C ILE A 613 37.12 7.57 19.67
N ARG A 614 37.82 8.15 20.65
CA ARG A 614 38.53 7.39 21.70
C ARG A 614 37.57 6.57 22.57
N ILE A 615 36.43 7.14 22.96
CA ILE A 615 35.42 6.43 23.77
C ILE A 615 34.84 5.25 22.99
N GLU A 616 34.42 5.45 21.74
CA GLU A 616 33.84 4.38 20.92
C GLU A 616 34.84 3.30 20.54
N SER A 617 36.09 3.68 20.24
CA SER A 617 37.17 2.72 19.96
C SER A 617 37.43 1.80 21.17
N LYS A 618 37.46 2.36 22.39
CA LYS A 618 37.55 1.57 23.63
C LYS A 618 36.34 0.64 23.79
N ALA A 619 35.13 1.14 23.57
CA ALA A 619 33.92 0.33 23.67
C ALA A 619 33.90 -0.84 22.66
N GLN A 620 34.33 -0.62 21.42
CA GLN A 620 34.47 -1.65 20.40
C GLN A 620 35.55 -2.68 20.74
N GLN A 621 36.70 -2.24 21.28
CA GLN A 621 37.75 -3.15 21.75
C GLN A 621 37.22 -4.05 22.87
N HIS A 622 36.51 -3.49 23.86
CA HIS A 622 35.88 -4.28 24.92
C HIS A 622 34.83 -5.26 24.39
N ALA A 623 33.94 -4.83 23.48
CA ALA A 623 32.93 -5.70 22.87
C ALA A 623 33.54 -6.83 22.03
N SER A 624 34.63 -6.56 21.31
CA SER A 624 35.35 -7.57 20.53
C SER A 624 36.10 -8.58 21.40
N ALA A 625 36.63 -8.15 22.55
CA ALA A 625 37.25 -9.02 23.54
C ALA A 625 36.21 -9.92 24.24
N SER A 626 35.00 -9.40 24.49
CA SER A 626 33.88 -10.16 25.05
C SER A 626 33.23 -11.15 24.07
N ARG A 627 33.39 -10.96 22.75
CA ARG A 627 32.94 -11.94 21.72
C ARG A 627 33.98 -13.03 21.41
N ARG A 628 35.24 -12.83 21.81
CA ARG A 628 36.34 -13.80 21.64
C ARG A 628 36.57 -14.68 22.87
N ARG A 629 35.94 -14.34 24.00
CA ARG A 629 35.73 -15.22 25.15
C ARG A 629 34.37 -15.87 25.02
#